data_AF-A0A1Y4DAW9-F1
#
_entry.id   AF-A0A1Y4DAW9-F1
#
_cell.length_a   1.000
_cell.length_b   1.000
_cell.length_c   1.000
_cell.angle_alpha   90.00
_cell.angle_beta   90.00
_cell.angle_gamma   90.00
#
_symmetry.space_group_name_H-M   'P 1'
#
loop_
_entity.id
_entity.type
_entity.pdbx_description
1 polymer ?
#
loop_
_entity_poly.entity_id
_entity_poly.type
_entity_poly.pdbx_seq_one_letter_code
_entity_poly.pdbx_strand_id
1 'polypeptide(L)'
;MKNMKKTYLMIFAAALLAACSSAPQKVGINAMPVKLNKAITAADKTCQTDADCVAVKKGCCECAGYEAVNVKAAEKVQKVWNKECQMAPCTREMCYVQITPKCENNVCTGELKPMDSYFGK
;
A
#
# COMPACT_ATOMS: atom_id res chain seq x y z
N MET A 1 -44.28 -15.71 34.66
CA MET A 1 -43.39 -15.53 33.48
C MET A 1 -42.87 -14.10 33.43
N LYS A 2 -41.78 -13.75 34.13
CA LYS A 2 -41.30 -12.34 34.18
C LYS A 2 -39.78 -12.15 34.19
N ASN A 3 -38.98 -13.22 34.04
CA ASN A 3 -37.53 -13.16 34.23
C ASN A 3 -36.66 -13.64 33.03
N MET A 4 -37.23 -14.13 31.92
CA MET A 4 -36.44 -14.60 30.77
C MET A 4 -36.05 -13.52 29.76
N LYS A 5 -36.62 -12.30 29.82
CA LYS A 5 -36.34 -11.26 28.82
C LYS A 5 -35.05 -10.47 29.05
N LYS A 6 -34.50 -10.48 30.27
CA LYS A 6 -33.28 -9.71 30.60
C LYS A 6 -31.99 -10.44 30.21
N THR A 7 -32.01 -11.77 30.15
CA THR A 7 -30.83 -12.58 29.84
C THR A 7 -30.44 -12.53 28.37
N TYR A 8 -31.41 -12.38 27.45
CA TYR A 8 -31.13 -12.26 26.02
C TYR A 8 -30.53 -10.91 25.61
N LEU A 9 -30.73 -9.85 26.41
CA LEU A 9 -30.22 -8.52 26.09
C LEU A 9 -28.72 -8.38 26.41
N MET A 10 -28.17 -9.18 27.32
CA MET A 10 -26.74 -9.11 27.67
C MET A 10 -25.83 -9.92 26.74
N ILE A 11 -26.35 -10.94 26.04
CA ILE A 11 -25.54 -11.77 25.15
C ILE A 11 -25.24 -11.06 23.82
N PHE A 12 -26.11 -10.12 23.39
CA PHE A 12 -25.86 -9.32 22.19
C PHE A 12 -24.81 -8.21 22.37
N ALA A 13 -24.57 -7.74 23.61
CA ALA A 13 -23.59 -6.70 23.87
C ALA A 13 -22.13 -7.21 23.84
N ALA A 14 -21.90 -8.49 24.16
CA ALA A 14 -20.56 -9.09 24.13
C ALA A 14 -20.06 -9.40 22.72
N ALA A 15 -20.98 -9.67 21.77
CA ALA A 15 -20.62 -9.94 20.37
C ALA A 15 -20.18 -8.69 19.59
N LEU A 16 -20.57 -7.49 20.05
CA LEU A 16 -20.19 -6.22 19.43
C LEU A 16 -18.80 -5.71 19.87
N LEU A 17 -18.26 -6.19 21.00
CA LEU A 17 -16.92 -5.81 21.47
C LEU A 17 -15.81 -6.67 20.87
N ALA A 18 -16.11 -7.87 20.39
CA ALA A 18 -15.14 -8.74 19.73
C ALA A 18 -14.79 -8.30 18.29
N ALA A 19 -15.55 -7.37 17.71
CA ALA A 19 -15.26 -6.80 16.39
C ALA A 19 -14.26 -5.63 16.43
N CYS A 20 -13.90 -5.13 17.61
CA CYS A 20 -12.98 -3.99 17.78
C CYS A 20 -11.54 -4.40 18.12
N SER A 21 -11.26 -5.68 18.41
CA SER A 21 -9.91 -6.18 18.72
C SER A 21 -9.05 -6.46 17.48
N SER A 22 -9.60 -6.27 16.27
CA SER A 22 -8.83 -6.12 15.03
C SER A 22 -8.24 -4.71 14.90
N ALA A 23 -7.71 -4.16 16.00
CA ALA A 23 -6.84 -3.01 15.91
C ALA A 23 -5.68 -3.38 14.98
N PRO A 24 -5.45 -2.64 13.89
CA PRO A 24 -4.35 -2.92 12.97
C PRO A 24 -3.06 -2.92 13.79
N GLN A 25 -2.20 -3.92 13.58
CA GLN A 25 -0.86 -3.92 14.16
C GLN A 25 -0.25 -2.54 13.89
N LYS A 26 0.25 -1.88 14.94
CA LYS A 26 0.87 -0.56 14.82
C LYS A 26 1.96 -0.62 13.74
N VAL A 27 1.65 -0.12 12.55
CA VAL A 27 2.63 0.05 11.49
C VAL A 27 3.49 1.24 11.90
N GLY A 28 4.81 1.10 11.87
CA GLY A 28 5.73 2.19 12.25
C GLY A 28 5.55 3.44 11.38
N ILE A 29 6.01 4.58 11.88
CA ILE A 29 6.10 5.80 11.07
C ILE A 29 7.00 5.52 9.86
N ASN A 30 6.55 5.91 8.67
CA ASN A 30 7.28 5.68 7.41
C ASN A 30 7.62 4.20 7.16
N ALA A 31 6.74 3.28 7.56
CA ALA A 31 7.00 1.86 7.47
C ALA A 31 7.25 1.35 6.03
N MET A 32 8.14 0.37 5.95
CA MET A 32 8.39 -0.46 4.77
C MET A 32 8.12 -1.94 5.12
N PRO A 33 6.87 -2.41 5.06
CA PRO A 33 6.51 -3.75 5.50
C PRO A 33 7.23 -4.83 4.70
N VAL A 34 7.74 -5.86 5.37
CA VAL A 34 8.47 -6.99 4.73
C VAL A 34 7.63 -7.67 3.66
N LYS A 35 6.32 -7.83 3.88
CA LYS A 35 5.41 -8.44 2.90
C LYS A 35 5.26 -7.59 1.64
N LEU A 36 5.22 -6.25 1.78
CA LEU A 36 5.20 -5.35 0.65
C LEU A 36 6.51 -5.47 -0.14
N ASN A 37 7.66 -5.44 0.53
CA ASN A 37 8.95 -5.59 -0.13
C ASN A 37 9.04 -6.91 -0.91
N LYS A 38 8.64 -8.04 -0.30
CA LYS A 38 8.59 -9.35 -0.98
C LYS A 38 7.67 -9.34 -2.20
N ALA A 39 6.50 -8.71 -2.10
CA ALA A 39 5.56 -8.61 -3.21
C ALA A 39 6.14 -7.81 -4.39
N ILE A 40 6.90 -6.75 -4.10
CA ILE A 40 7.59 -5.94 -5.11
C ILE A 40 8.75 -6.71 -5.74
N THR A 41 9.59 -7.39 -4.94
CA THR A 41 10.70 -8.20 -5.46
C THR A 41 10.22 -9.33 -6.36
N ALA A 42 9.07 -9.93 -6.03
CA ALA A 42 8.45 -10.99 -6.83
C ALA A 42 7.57 -10.48 -7.98
N ALA A 43 7.36 -9.16 -8.09
CA ALA A 43 6.53 -8.58 -9.13
C ALA A 43 7.21 -8.75 -10.49
N ASP A 44 6.42 -9.15 -11.48
CA ASP A 44 6.88 -9.18 -12.86
C ASP A 44 7.23 -7.76 -13.31
N LYS A 45 8.38 -7.65 -13.97
CA LYS A 45 8.89 -6.41 -14.54
C LYS A 45 8.99 -6.49 -16.06
N THR A 46 8.61 -7.59 -16.69
CA THR A 46 8.69 -7.70 -18.14
C THR A 46 7.70 -6.73 -18.80
N CYS A 47 8.07 -6.20 -19.96
CA CYS A 47 7.23 -5.27 -20.73
C CYS A 47 7.52 -5.38 -22.22
N GLN A 48 6.57 -4.91 -23.04
CA GLN A 48 6.76 -4.73 -24.48
C GLN A 48 6.74 -3.25 -24.85
N THR A 49 5.98 -2.44 -24.12
CA THR A 49 5.83 -1.00 -24.33
C THR A 49 5.79 -0.25 -23.00
N ASP A 50 6.02 1.06 -23.02
CA ASP A 50 5.92 1.91 -21.82
C ASP A 50 4.56 1.80 -21.12
N ALA A 51 3.49 1.55 -21.88
CA ALA A 51 2.13 1.39 -21.34
C ALA A 51 1.97 0.13 -20.46
N ASP A 52 2.88 -0.84 -20.57
CA ASP A 52 2.89 -2.02 -19.71
C ASP A 52 3.47 -1.72 -18.33
N CYS A 53 4.14 -0.58 -18.13
CA CYS A 53 4.88 -0.26 -16.93
C CYS A 53 4.17 0.77 -16.06
N VAL A 54 4.09 0.49 -14.76
CA VAL A 54 3.49 1.38 -13.77
C VAL A 54 4.37 1.49 -12.53
N ALA A 55 4.27 2.63 -11.83
CA ALA A 55 4.98 2.86 -10.58
C ALA A 55 4.17 2.35 -9.39
N VAL A 56 4.77 1.49 -8.56
CA VAL A 56 4.20 1.04 -7.28
C VAL A 56 4.99 1.59 -6.10
N LYS A 57 4.34 1.85 -4.98
CA LYS A 57 4.98 2.39 -3.77
C LYS A 57 5.84 1.33 -3.07
N LYS A 58 7.09 1.67 -2.71
CA LYS A 58 8.03 0.79 -2.00
C LYS A 58 7.80 0.72 -0.49
N GLY A 59 7.03 1.65 0.05
CA GLY A 59 6.64 1.70 1.45
C GLY A 59 5.28 2.39 1.61
N CYS A 60 4.86 2.57 2.85
CA CYS A 60 3.54 3.13 3.14
C CYS A 60 3.42 4.63 2.89
N CYS A 61 4.57 5.32 2.80
CA CYS A 61 4.65 6.77 2.62
C CYS A 61 5.39 7.11 1.33
N GLU A 62 5.14 8.30 0.78
CA GLU A 62 5.68 8.69 -0.52
C GLU A 62 7.21 8.66 -0.55
N CYS A 63 7.86 9.09 0.54
CA CYS A 63 9.31 9.14 0.69
C CYS A 63 10.02 7.78 0.63
N ALA A 64 9.30 6.67 0.78
CA ALA A 64 9.88 5.34 0.58
C ALA A 64 10.25 5.08 -0.89
N GLY A 65 9.75 5.91 -1.81
CA GLY A 65 10.02 5.83 -3.23
C GLY A 65 9.11 4.84 -3.96
N TYR A 66 9.40 4.69 -5.25
CA TYR A 66 8.59 3.93 -6.19
C TYR A 66 9.44 2.92 -6.96
N GLU A 67 8.82 1.83 -7.38
CA GLU A 67 9.41 0.80 -8.21
C GLU A 67 8.56 0.65 -9.49
N ALA A 68 9.21 0.52 -10.64
CA ALA A 68 8.50 0.22 -11.89
C ALA A 68 8.27 -1.30 -12.01
N VAL A 69 7.03 -1.68 -12.32
CA VAL A 69 6.61 -3.07 -12.49
C VAL A 69 5.62 -3.17 -13.64
N ASN A 70 5.39 -4.39 -14.13
CA ASN A 70 4.33 -4.64 -15.11
C ASN A 70 2.95 -4.32 -14.50
N VAL A 71 2.06 -3.71 -15.27
CA VAL A 71 0.71 -3.32 -14.87
C VAL A 71 -0.11 -4.47 -14.29
N LYS A 72 0.07 -5.69 -14.81
CA LYS A 72 -0.63 -6.89 -14.30
C LYS A 72 -0.10 -7.33 -12.93
N ALA A 73 1.19 -7.12 -12.67
CA ALA A 73 1.78 -7.41 -11.36
C ALA A 73 1.44 -6.33 -10.32
N ALA A 74 1.26 -5.09 -10.76
CA ALA A 74 0.94 -3.95 -9.90
C ALA A 74 -0.32 -4.17 -9.08
N GLU A 75 -1.36 -4.82 -9.63
CA GLU A 75 -2.58 -5.13 -8.88
C GLU A 75 -2.32 -5.98 -7.63
N LYS A 76 -1.39 -6.95 -7.72
CA LYS A 76 -1.02 -7.81 -6.58
C LYS A 76 -0.26 -7.01 -5.54
N VAL A 77 0.69 -6.17 -5.97
CA VAL A 77 1.43 -5.27 -5.08
C VAL A 77 0.49 -4.30 -4.38
N GLN A 78 -0.47 -3.70 -5.10
CA GLN A 78 -1.43 -2.74 -4.55
C GLN A 78 -2.32 -3.37 -3.47
N LYS A 79 -2.76 -4.62 -3.66
CA LYS A 79 -3.53 -5.35 -2.64
C LYS A 79 -2.73 -5.55 -1.35
N VAL A 80 -1.45 -5.90 -1.47
CA VAL A 80 -0.55 -6.03 -0.30
C VAL A 80 -0.31 -4.67 0.34
N TRP A 81 -0.05 -3.64 -0.46
CA TRP A 81 0.12 -2.27 0.03
C TRP A 81 -1.09 -1.81 0.83
N ASN A 82 -2.31 -1.96 0.29
CA ASN A 82 -3.54 -1.58 0.98
C ASN A 82 -3.65 -2.29 2.34
N LYS A 83 -3.35 -3.59 2.40
CA LYS A 83 -3.45 -4.37 3.64
C LYS A 83 -2.41 -3.95 4.69
N GLU A 84 -1.18 -3.70 4.27
CA GLU A 84 -0.06 -3.47 5.19
C GLU A 84 0.14 -1.98 5.53
N CYS A 85 -0.41 -1.06 4.73
CA CYS A 85 -0.15 0.37 4.83
C CYS A 85 -1.35 1.27 5.14
N GLN A 86 -2.58 0.77 5.15
CA GLN A 86 -3.80 1.58 5.34
C GLN A 86 -3.78 2.48 6.59
N MET A 87 -3.06 2.06 7.64
CA MET A 87 -3.02 2.74 8.94
C MET A 87 -1.61 3.22 9.32
N ALA A 88 -0.68 3.23 8.36
CA ALA A 88 0.68 3.64 8.61
C ALA A 88 0.78 5.17 8.68
N PRO A 89 1.29 5.75 9.79
CA PRO A 89 1.53 7.18 9.86
C PRO A 89 2.73 7.57 8.98
N CYS A 90 2.61 8.72 8.30
CA CYS A 90 3.68 9.31 7.50
C CYS A 90 4.14 10.63 8.10
N THR A 91 5.43 10.91 8.04
CA THR A 91 5.94 12.26 8.29
C THR A 91 5.54 13.18 7.13
N ARG A 92 5.44 14.49 7.40
CA ARG A 92 5.15 15.50 6.37
C ARG A 92 6.43 15.95 5.64
N GLU A 93 7.23 14.99 5.22
CA GLU A 93 8.47 15.25 4.48
C GLU A 93 8.16 15.56 3.02
N MET A 94 8.89 16.52 2.44
CA MET A 94 8.86 16.78 1.00
C MET A 94 9.80 15.80 0.30
N CYS A 95 9.26 14.99 -0.62
CA CYS A 95 10.01 13.89 -1.24
C CYS A 95 9.85 13.88 -2.75
N TYR A 96 10.98 14.00 -3.46
CA TYR A 96 11.06 14.05 -4.92
C TYR A 96 11.46 12.68 -5.50
N VAL A 97 10.68 11.66 -5.16
CA VAL A 97 11.03 10.24 -5.37
C VAL A 97 10.07 9.51 -6.31
N GLN A 98 9.08 10.20 -6.86
CA GLN A 98 8.23 9.64 -7.91
C GLN A 98 9.04 9.42 -9.17
N ILE A 99 8.67 8.36 -9.89
CA ILE A 99 9.30 7.97 -11.15
C ILE A 99 8.30 8.09 -12.29
N THR A 100 8.82 8.25 -13.51
CA THR A 100 8.12 7.98 -14.77
C THR A 100 8.52 6.57 -15.22
N PRO A 101 7.61 5.58 -15.18
CA PRO A 101 7.88 4.23 -15.66
C PRO A 101 8.15 4.22 -17.17
N LYS A 102 9.09 3.40 -17.60
CA LYS A 102 9.43 3.16 -19.00
C LYS A 102 9.75 1.68 -19.22
N CYS A 103 9.55 1.21 -20.44
CA CYS A 103 9.99 -0.11 -20.86
C CYS A 103 11.34 -0.01 -21.55
N GLU A 104 12.39 -0.48 -20.88
CA GLU A 104 13.74 -0.45 -21.39
C GLU A 104 14.29 -1.88 -21.44
N ASN A 105 14.75 -2.31 -22.62
CA ASN A 105 15.25 -3.67 -22.83
C ASN A 105 14.26 -4.76 -22.39
N ASN A 106 12.96 -4.56 -22.61
CA ASN A 106 11.85 -5.42 -22.18
C ASN A 106 11.70 -5.56 -20.65
N VAL A 107 12.24 -4.61 -19.89
CA VAL A 107 12.11 -4.52 -18.43
C VAL A 107 11.57 -3.15 -18.04
N CYS A 108 10.60 -3.12 -17.14
CA CYS A 108 10.09 -1.91 -16.55
C CYS A 108 11.15 -1.27 -15.66
N THR A 109 11.61 -0.11 -16.09
CA THR A 109 12.50 0.78 -15.37
C THR A 109 11.76 2.07 -15.03
N GLY A 110 12.39 2.93 -14.22
CA GLY A 110 11.80 4.19 -13.83
C GLY A 110 12.85 5.27 -13.70
N GLU A 111 12.63 6.39 -14.37
CA GLU A 111 13.43 7.59 -14.21
C GLU A 111 12.78 8.51 -13.18
N LEU A 112 13.56 9.15 -12.32
CA LEU A 112 13.03 10.15 -11.40
C LEU A 112 12.32 11.25 -12.19
N LYS A 113 11.13 11.62 -11.73
CA LYS A 113 10.44 12.77 -12.29
C LYS A 113 11.29 14.03 -12.09
N PRO A 114 11.35 14.93 -13.09
CA PRO A 114 12.08 16.17 -12.94
C PRO A 114 11.43 17.03 -11.85
N MET A 115 12.24 17.81 -11.15
CA MET A 115 11.86 18.54 -9.95
C MET A 115 10.70 19.53 -10.18
N ASP A 116 10.70 20.17 -11.34
CA ASP A 116 9.64 21.09 -11.79
C ASP A 116 8.26 20.42 -11.84
N SER A 117 8.17 19.11 -12.10
CA SER A 117 6.90 18.40 -12.15
C SER A 117 6.15 18.31 -10.80
N TYR A 118 6.81 18.61 -9.68
CA TYR A 118 6.21 18.61 -8.35
C TYR A 118 5.60 19.96 -7.95
N PHE A 119 5.93 21.02 -8.69
CA PHE A 119 5.40 22.34 -8.46
C PHE A 119 4.43 22.64 -9.60
N GLY A 120 3.15 22.85 -9.27
CA GLY A 120 2.17 23.27 -10.26
C GLY A 120 2.66 24.51 -11.00
N LYS A 121 2.40 24.57 -12.30
CA LYS A 121 2.65 25.78 -13.11
C LYS A 121 1.83 26.96 -12.61
#